data_AF-A0A915KJE7-F1
#
_entry.id   AF-A0A915KJE7-F1
#
_cell.length_a   1.000
_cell.length_b   1.000
_cell.length_c   1.000
_cell.angle_alpha   90.00
_cell.angle_beta   90.00
_cell.angle_gamma   90.00
#
_symmetry.space_group_name_H-M   'P 1'
#
loop_
_entity.id
_entity.type
_entity.pdbx_description
1 polymer ?
#
loop_
_entity_poly.entity_id
_entity_poly.type
_entity_poly.pdbx_seq_one_letter_code
_entity_poly.pdbx_strand_id
1 'polypeptide(L)'
;CHTLTLVGNKLYAFGLNGSGQLGLGDVQSRLVPIASQLDKIISEVYAGGDHSFIICTSKDDIEVDHVESPIYDLLDQKCVAHLTLERLKHVLCKSVPHVLDELKLVLSNTPCLNGSFLKKDFKNYFTGRKNSGVDMDDVMEGFQLLNESAHSETFTKTMQDCIERHLIPKFRSSPPPDVEALRLFVILPWCPAFSCIERYRTLHMPFVSALLNLKPLPLEVIESWWSLFELRHFNRVLKIFKQVVVNLLITDDYKKEQTILESMLNLLAILHKVNSSTKKLPLDSFYVNELAEKVEIRQDYYLHINNPSDERFSFCNYPFIFNAGVKTLLLETDALLTQQTQMQQAHFNTFLMQLGLAPQNFPYLVLTVSRNNLVQDTINQLLSFPPNDLKKPLKVVFRGEEADDAGGVRKEFFMLLLTELLQPKYGMFVEYTESRKLWFAPHLFENDDVGMYKLIGILCGLAIYNGIIVALPFPLALYKKLLDQPTVLEDLKDLSPTEGRSLESLMDYDNDDFEDVFSLYFQVSIDIFGTSKTVDLKPDGGSLSVTKSNRQEYIDLYVDRKLNTSIADQFNAFKEGFHKAVASRILRFFQPIELMEMAVGNEQYDWYLFEKETVYKGDYWRYH
;
A
#
# COMPACT_ATOMS: atom_id res chain seq x y z
N CYS A 1 -9.85 -33.58 -31.51
CA CYS A 1 -10.66 -33.10 -32.65
C CYS A 1 -9.76 -32.62 -33.77
N HIS A 2 -10.31 -32.45 -34.97
CA HIS A 2 -9.60 -31.90 -36.11
C HIS A 2 -10.35 -30.67 -36.62
N THR A 3 -9.64 -29.79 -37.32
CA THR A 3 -10.16 -28.49 -37.77
C THR A 3 -9.75 -28.25 -39.20
N LEU A 4 -10.72 -27.83 -40.00
CA LEU A 4 -10.54 -27.35 -41.36
C LEU A 4 -10.85 -25.86 -41.40
N THR A 5 -9.99 -25.08 -42.06
CA THR A 5 -10.15 -23.64 -42.19
C THR A 5 -9.94 -23.25 -43.65
N LEU A 6 -10.96 -22.67 -44.26
CA LEU A 6 -10.87 -22.10 -45.60
C LEU A 6 -10.42 -20.64 -45.48
N VAL A 7 -9.26 -20.30 -46.05
CA VAL A 7 -8.74 -18.93 -46.12
C VAL A 7 -8.50 -18.58 -47.57
N GLY A 8 -9.31 -17.67 -48.10
CA GLY A 8 -9.41 -17.48 -49.55
C GLY A 8 -9.86 -18.78 -50.23
N ASN A 9 -9.16 -19.22 -51.28
CA ASN A 9 -9.41 -20.50 -51.94
C ASN A 9 -8.41 -21.61 -51.52
N LYS A 10 -7.79 -21.49 -50.34
CA LYS A 10 -6.86 -22.49 -49.79
C LYS A 10 -7.43 -23.08 -48.50
N LEU A 11 -7.54 -24.39 -48.46
CA LEU A 11 -8.00 -25.13 -47.28
C LEU A 11 -6.81 -25.55 -46.43
N TYR A 12 -6.82 -25.16 -45.16
CA TYR A 12 -5.84 -25.54 -44.15
C TYR A 12 -6.43 -26.57 -43.20
N ALA A 13 -5.66 -27.60 -42.87
CA ALA A 13 -6.07 -28.69 -41.99
C ALA A 13 -5.08 -28.87 -40.84
N PHE A 14 -5.59 -29.05 -39.62
CA PHE A 14 -4.79 -29.38 -38.43
C PHE A 14 -5.62 -30.07 -37.34
N GLY A 15 -4.95 -30.69 -36.39
CA GLY A 15 -5.50 -31.49 -35.30
C GLY A 15 -5.25 -32.98 -35.48
N LEU A 16 -6.15 -33.80 -34.94
CA LEU A 16 -6.06 -35.26 -35.00
C LEU A 16 -6.30 -35.77 -36.43
N ASN A 17 -5.44 -36.68 -36.91
CA ASN A 17 -5.52 -37.25 -38.25
C ASN A 17 -5.52 -38.80 -38.27
N GLY A 18 -5.86 -39.45 -37.15
CA GLY A 18 -5.76 -40.91 -37.01
C GLY A 18 -6.60 -41.71 -38.02
N SER A 19 -7.64 -41.10 -38.58
CA SER A 19 -8.55 -41.67 -39.58
C SER A 19 -8.28 -41.09 -40.99
N GLY A 20 -7.23 -40.27 -41.17
CA GLY A 20 -6.97 -39.54 -42.40
C GLY A 20 -7.87 -38.31 -42.61
N GLN A 21 -8.61 -37.88 -41.57
CA GLN A 21 -9.64 -36.84 -41.65
C GLN A 21 -9.12 -35.44 -41.99
N LEU A 22 -7.79 -35.20 -41.96
CA LEU A 22 -7.20 -33.95 -42.44
C LEU A 22 -7.11 -33.87 -43.97
N GLY A 23 -7.25 -34.99 -44.69
CA GLY A 23 -7.22 -35.00 -46.16
C GLY A 23 -5.86 -34.64 -46.77
N LEU A 24 -4.77 -34.81 -46.02
CA LEU A 24 -3.39 -34.48 -46.45
C LEU A 24 -2.67 -35.66 -47.13
N GLY A 25 -3.36 -36.78 -47.35
CA GLY A 25 -2.78 -38.00 -47.92
C GLY A 25 -1.97 -38.85 -46.93
N ASP A 26 -2.03 -38.52 -45.63
CA ASP A 26 -1.40 -39.26 -44.54
C ASP A 26 -2.36 -39.39 -43.33
N VAL A 27 -1.95 -40.14 -42.31
CA VAL A 27 -2.65 -40.29 -41.02
C VAL A 27 -1.91 -39.62 -39.85
N GLN A 28 -0.97 -38.72 -40.15
CA GLN A 28 -0.17 -38.03 -39.13
C GLN A 28 -0.92 -36.82 -38.62
N SER A 29 -1.13 -36.76 -37.30
CA SER A 29 -1.74 -35.60 -36.64
C SER A 29 -0.82 -34.39 -36.76
N ARG A 30 -1.39 -33.20 -36.95
CA ARG A 30 -0.64 -31.96 -37.17
C ARG A 30 -1.08 -30.92 -36.16
N LEU A 31 -0.16 -30.37 -35.37
CA LEU A 31 -0.49 -29.31 -34.41
C LEU A 31 -0.47 -27.92 -35.04
N VAL A 32 -0.03 -27.81 -36.29
CA VAL A 32 0.10 -26.55 -37.04
C VAL A 32 -0.72 -26.65 -38.33
N PRO A 33 -1.45 -25.60 -38.74
CA PRO A 33 -2.20 -25.57 -40.00
C PRO A 33 -1.33 -25.89 -41.21
N ILE A 34 -1.74 -26.89 -42.00
CA ILE A 34 -1.08 -27.25 -43.25
C ILE A 34 -2.05 -27.07 -44.40
N ALA A 35 -1.60 -26.38 -45.44
CA ALA A 35 -2.38 -26.20 -46.66
C ALA A 35 -2.54 -27.55 -47.39
N SER A 36 -3.79 -27.90 -47.68
CA SER A 36 -4.12 -29.00 -48.58
C SER A 36 -3.73 -28.64 -50.02
N GLN A 37 -3.33 -29.64 -50.80
CA GLN A 37 -2.94 -29.48 -52.19
C GLN A 37 -4.13 -29.69 -53.14
N LEU A 38 -5.21 -28.95 -52.91
CA LEU A 38 -6.42 -29.03 -53.75
C LEU A 38 -6.41 -27.93 -54.80
N ASP A 39 -6.48 -28.32 -56.09
CA ASP A 39 -6.61 -27.37 -57.21
C ASP A 39 -8.08 -27.27 -57.67
N LYS A 40 -8.96 -26.88 -56.76
CA LYS A 40 -10.39 -26.65 -57.03
C LYS A 40 -10.88 -25.39 -56.31
N ILE A 41 -12.02 -24.84 -56.75
CA ILE A 41 -12.68 -23.75 -56.03
C ILE A 41 -13.57 -24.36 -54.96
N ILE A 42 -13.35 -24.01 -53.70
CA ILE A 42 -14.06 -24.61 -52.56
C ILE A 42 -15.26 -23.72 -52.19
N SER A 43 -16.47 -24.28 -52.27
CA SER A 43 -17.71 -23.56 -51.93
C SER A 43 -18.10 -23.77 -50.47
N GLU A 44 -17.96 -24.99 -49.96
CA GLU A 44 -18.34 -25.34 -48.58
C GLU A 44 -17.40 -26.38 -47.98
N VAL A 45 -17.24 -26.32 -46.65
CA VAL A 45 -16.36 -27.20 -45.88
C VAL A 45 -17.13 -27.80 -44.71
N TYR A 46 -17.05 -29.11 -44.56
CA TYR A 46 -17.67 -29.88 -43.48
C TYR A 46 -16.61 -30.72 -42.76
N ALA A 47 -16.55 -30.60 -41.44
CA ALA A 47 -15.70 -31.41 -40.58
C ALA A 47 -16.59 -32.19 -39.59
N GLY A 48 -16.58 -33.52 -39.69
CA GLY A 48 -17.29 -34.45 -38.80
C GLY A 48 -16.32 -35.39 -38.07
N GLY A 49 -16.76 -36.19 -37.10
CA GLY A 49 -15.85 -36.93 -36.19
C GLY A 49 -14.57 -37.51 -36.84
N ASP A 50 -14.75 -38.46 -37.75
CA ASP A 50 -13.66 -39.15 -38.47
C ASP A 50 -13.59 -38.82 -39.97
N HIS A 51 -14.32 -37.79 -40.42
CA HIS A 51 -14.43 -37.50 -41.85
C HIS A 51 -14.50 -36.00 -42.13
N SER A 52 -14.07 -35.65 -43.33
CA SER A 52 -14.13 -34.30 -43.86
C SER A 52 -14.70 -34.31 -45.26
N PHE A 53 -15.57 -33.37 -45.57
CA PHE A 53 -16.12 -33.18 -46.91
C PHE A 53 -15.91 -31.74 -47.35
N ILE A 54 -15.67 -31.58 -48.65
CA ILE A 54 -15.64 -30.28 -49.31
C ILE A 54 -16.54 -30.35 -50.53
N ILE A 55 -17.28 -29.28 -50.76
CA ILE A 55 -18.00 -29.08 -52.02
C ILE A 55 -17.12 -28.16 -52.86
N CYS A 56 -16.87 -28.57 -54.11
CA CYS A 56 -16.01 -27.82 -55.01
C CYS A 56 -16.64 -27.69 -56.40
N THR A 57 -16.43 -26.55 -57.04
CA THR A 57 -16.74 -26.32 -58.46
C THR A 57 -15.51 -26.58 -59.32
N SER A 58 -15.70 -27.23 -60.47
CA SER A 58 -14.64 -27.43 -61.47
C SER A 58 -14.34 -26.09 -62.14
N LYS A 59 -13.05 -25.78 -62.38
CA LYS A 59 -12.65 -24.57 -63.11
C LYS A 59 -13.13 -24.56 -64.57
N ASP A 60 -13.55 -25.70 -65.10
CA ASP A 60 -13.97 -25.85 -66.51
C ASP A 60 -15.48 -25.59 -66.75
N ASP A 61 -16.28 -25.31 -65.72
CA ASP A 61 -17.76 -25.20 -65.83
C ASP A 61 -18.32 -23.78 -65.59
N ILE A 62 -17.54 -22.71 -65.82
CA ILE A 62 -18.05 -21.33 -65.66
C ILE A 62 -18.00 -20.57 -66.99
N GLU A 63 -19.06 -20.72 -67.79
CA GLU A 63 -19.52 -19.65 -68.68
C GLU A 63 -20.15 -18.53 -67.83
N VAL A 64 -19.79 -17.31 -68.16
CA VAL A 64 -20.16 -16.09 -67.47
C VAL A 64 -21.67 -15.83 -67.63
N ASP A 65 -22.41 -15.82 -66.52
CA ASP A 65 -23.59 -14.96 -66.41
C ASP A 65 -23.85 -14.54 -64.96
N HIS A 66 -24.00 -13.23 -64.79
CA HIS A 66 -24.20 -12.56 -63.52
C HIS A 66 -25.56 -12.91 -62.90
N VAL A 67 -25.57 -13.51 -61.72
CA VAL A 67 -26.68 -13.40 -60.77
C VAL A 67 -26.12 -13.01 -59.40
N GLU A 68 -26.54 -11.83 -58.96
CA GLU A 68 -26.26 -11.27 -57.64
C GLU A 68 -26.89 -12.11 -56.53
N SER A 69 -26.05 -12.63 -55.62
CA SER A 69 -26.39 -12.72 -54.20
C SER A 69 -25.14 -12.92 -53.33
N PRO A 70 -25.21 -12.47 -52.06
CA PRO A 70 -24.15 -11.70 -51.43
C PRO A 70 -23.15 -12.62 -50.74
N ILE A 71 -22.06 -12.96 -51.44
CA ILE A 71 -20.95 -13.67 -50.80
C ILE A 71 -20.08 -12.64 -50.09
N TYR A 72 -20.51 -12.35 -48.86
CA TYR A 72 -19.69 -12.02 -47.70
C TYR A 72 -18.29 -11.51 -47.98
N ASP A 73 -18.25 -10.20 -48.20
CA ASP A 73 -17.12 -9.31 -47.98
C ASP A 73 -16.79 -9.18 -46.47
N LEU A 74 -16.70 -10.31 -45.76
CA LEU A 74 -16.49 -10.36 -44.30
C LEU A 74 -15.00 -10.42 -43.89
N LEU A 75 -14.08 -10.44 -44.85
CA LEU A 75 -12.64 -10.33 -44.57
C LEU A 75 -11.96 -9.13 -45.25
N ASP A 76 -12.71 -8.30 -45.99
CA ASP A 76 -12.27 -6.96 -46.41
C ASP A 76 -12.79 -5.84 -45.47
N GLN A 77 -13.33 -6.21 -44.31
CA GLN A 77 -13.38 -5.28 -43.19
C GLN A 77 -11.96 -5.05 -42.68
N LYS A 78 -11.33 -4.00 -43.25
CA LYS A 78 -10.29 -3.13 -42.69
C LYS A 78 -9.55 -3.75 -41.49
N CYS A 79 -8.26 -4.06 -41.67
CA CYS A 79 -7.27 -4.26 -40.62
C CYS A 79 -7.75 -3.71 -39.26
N VAL A 80 -7.88 -4.56 -38.24
CA VAL A 80 -8.17 -4.11 -36.86
C VAL A 80 -7.17 -2.99 -36.55
N ALA A 81 -7.63 -1.75 -36.63
CA ALA A 81 -6.78 -0.59 -36.42
C ALA A 81 -6.35 -0.65 -34.96
N HIS A 82 -5.06 -0.55 -34.72
CA HIS A 82 -4.50 -0.58 -33.38
C HIS A 82 -3.44 0.51 -33.29
N LEU A 83 -3.36 1.13 -32.12
CA LEU A 83 -2.34 2.12 -31.86
C LEU A 83 -1.03 1.39 -31.53
N THR A 84 0.02 1.74 -32.25
CA THR A 84 1.40 1.47 -31.86
C THR A 84 2.10 2.81 -31.75
N LEU A 85 3.20 2.86 -31.00
CA LEU A 85 4.01 4.06 -30.89
C LEU A 85 4.48 4.55 -32.27
N GLU A 86 4.93 3.64 -33.14
CA GLU A 86 5.35 3.96 -34.52
C GLU A 86 4.20 4.52 -35.36
N ARG A 87 3.00 3.92 -35.25
CA ARG A 87 1.82 4.40 -35.99
C ARG A 87 1.39 5.78 -35.52
N LEU A 88 1.43 6.04 -34.21
CA LEU A 88 1.12 7.36 -33.65
C LEU A 88 2.13 8.41 -34.13
N LYS A 89 3.44 8.13 -34.07
CA LYS A 89 4.48 9.01 -34.60
C LYS A 89 4.24 9.36 -36.08
N HIS A 90 3.88 8.36 -36.89
CA HIS A 90 3.58 8.57 -38.31
C HIS A 90 2.28 9.34 -38.55
N VAL A 91 1.20 9.02 -37.82
CA VAL A 91 -0.12 9.67 -37.99
C VAL A 91 -0.09 11.12 -37.50
N LEU A 92 0.69 11.43 -36.47
CA LEU A 92 0.88 12.81 -35.98
C LEU A 92 1.59 13.72 -36.99
N CYS A 93 2.37 13.17 -37.92
CA CYS A 93 2.93 13.93 -39.05
C CYS A 93 1.89 14.26 -40.13
N LYS A 94 0.68 13.70 -40.06
CA LYS A 94 -0.41 13.95 -41.01
C LYS A 94 -1.32 15.09 -40.53
N SER A 95 -2.41 15.32 -41.26
CA SER A 95 -3.40 16.34 -40.91
C SER A 95 -4.20 15.96 -39.64
N VAL A 96 -4.60 16.97 -38.87
CA VAL A 96 -5.41 16.81 -37.63
C VAL A 96 -6.65 15.93 -37.85
N PRO A 97 -7.44 16.07 -38.93
CA PRO A 97 -8.57 15.17 -39.18
C PRO A 97 -8.18 13.69 -39.28
N HIS A 98 -7.03 13.37 -39.88
CA HIS A 98 -6.56 12.00 -39.97
C HIS A 98 -6.20 11.43 -38.59
N VAL A 99 -5.60 12.23 -37.71
CA VAL A 99 -5.33 11.82 -36.33
C VAL A 99 -6.66 11.56 -35.59
N LEU A 100 -7.63 12.45 -35.77
CA LEU A 100 -8.95 12.32 -35.15
C LEU A 100 -9.71 11.08 -35.63
N ASP A 101 -9.68 10.76 -36.92
CA ASP A 101 -10.35 9.59 -37.48
C ASP A 101 -9.70 8.29 -36.97
N GLU A 102 -8.39 8.27 -36.83
CA GLU A 102 -7.65 7.16 -36.24
C GLU A 102 -8.02 6.94 -34.76
N LEU A 103 -8.04 8.02 -33.97
CA LEU A 103 -8.44 7.98 -32.56
C LEU A 103 -9.89 7.51 -32.42
N LYS A 104 -10.80 8.02 -33.25
CA LYS A 104 -12.21 7.60 -33.24
C LYS A 104 -12.34 6.11 -33.58
N LEU A 105 -11.61 5.63 -34.59
CA LEU A 105 -11.67 4.24 -35.01
C LEU A 105 -11.19 3.29 -33.90
N VAL A 106 -10.05 3.59 -33.26
CA VAL A 106 -9.50 2.71 -32.23
C VAL A 106 -10.27 2.82 -30.92
N LEU A 107 -10.51 4.03 -30.41
CA LEU A 107 -11.11 4.25 -29.10
C LEU A 107 -12.62 4.03 -29.06
N SER A 108 -13.28 3.79 -30.20
CA SER A 108 -14.67 3.36 -30.23
C SER A 108 -14.82 1.83 -30.19
N ASN A 109 -13.72 1.08 -30.33
CA ASN A 109 -13.73 -0.37 -30.53
C ASN A 109 -12.83 -1.09 -29.52
N THR A 110 -13.44 -1.87 -28.63
CA THR A 110 -12.75 -2.73 -27.64
C THR A 110 -11.66 -3.62 -28.26
N PRO A 111 -11.88 -4.34 -29.39
CA PRO A 111 -10.82 -5.19 -29.98
C PRO A 111 -9.64 -4.38 -30.52
N CYS A 112 -9.90 -3.20 -31.09
CA CYS A 112 -8.88 -2.29 -31.60
C CYS A 112 -7.95 -1.80 -30.49
N LEU A 113 -8.55 -1.34 -29.38
CA LEU A 113 -7.78 -0.90 -28.22
C LEU A 113 -7.08 -2.06 -27.51
N ASN A 114 -7.70 -3.25 -27.45
CA ASN A 114 -7.10 -4.47 -26.89
C ASN A 114 -5.85 -4.93 -27.66
N GLY A 115 -5.83 -4.72 -28.98
CA GLY A 115 -4.69 -5.01 -29.85
C GLY A 115 -3.65 -3.89 -29.92
N SER A 116 -3.84 -2.79 -29.18
CA SER A 116 -2.93 -1.65 -29.19
C SER A 116 -1.78 -1.82 -28.20
N PHE A 117 -0.61 -1.27 -28.54
CA PHE A 117 0.59 -1.23 -27.69
C PHE A 117 1.05 -2.61 -27.20
N LEU A 118 0.93 -3.65 -28.03
CA LEU A 118 1.44 -4.98 -27.69
C LEU A 118 2.97 -5.04 -27.84
N LYS A 119 3.62 -5.83 -26.98
CA LYS A 119 5.06 -6.10 -27.06
C LYS A 119 5.42 -6.73 -28.41
N LYS A 120 6.56 -6.32 -28.99
CA LYS A 120 7.02 -6.80 -30.30
C LYS A 120 7.60 -8.23 -30.28
N ASP A 121 8.01 -8.72 -29.10
CA ASP A 121 8.54 -10.08 -28.91
C ASP A 121 7.45 -11.15 -28.80
N PHE A 122 7.82 -12.44 -28.89
CA PHE A 122 6.94 -13.62 -28.63
C PHE A 122 6.16 -13.56 -27.29
N LYS A 123 6.53 -12.65 -26.38
CA LYS A 123 5.83 -12.36 -25.12
C LYS A 123 4.42 -11.80 -25.33
N ASN A 124 4.06 -11.33 -26.52
CA ASN A 124 2.67 -11.00 -26.87
C ASN A 124 1.75 -12.24 -26.95
N TYR A 125 2.27 -13.43 -27.29
CA TYR A 125 1.48 -14.64 -27.53
C TYR A 125 1.09 -15.45 -26.27
N PHE A 126 1.32 -14.91 -25.07
CA PHE A 126 1.04 -15.61 -23.81
C PHE A 126 0.42 -14.69 -22.77
N THR A 127 -0.71 -14.09 -23.13
CA THR A 127 -1.46 -13.26 -22.18
C THR A 127 -2.08 -14.13 -21.12
N GLY A 128 -1.87 -13.75 -19.87
CA GLY A 128 -2.25 -14.55 -18.70
C GLY A 128 -2.00 -13.80 -17.41
N ARG A 129 -2.08 -14.50 -16.28
CA ARG A 129 -2.01 -13.89 -14.94
C ARG A 129 -0.78 -13.00 -14.73
N LYS A 130 0.39 -13.43 -15.20
CA LYS A 130 1.67 -12.71 -14.99
C LYS A 130 2.15 -11.91 -16.21
N ASN A 131 1.34 -11.82 -17.26
CA ASN A 131 1.73 -11.12 -18.48
C ASN A 131 0.50 -10.57 -19.20
N SER A 132 0.40 -9.25 -19.27
CA SER A 132 -0.67 -8.59 -20.03
C SER A 132 -0.44 -8.61 -21.55
N GLY A 133 0.80 -8.83 -21.99
CA GLY A 133 1.22 -8.65 -23.39
C GLY A 133 1.35 -7.19 -23.83
N VAL A 134 0.94 -6.22 -23.01
CA VAL A 134 1.01 -4.77 -23.29
C VAL A 134 2.37 -4.22 -22.89
N ASP A 135 2.93 -3.38 -23.75
CA ASP A 135 4.09 -2.55 -23.46
C ASP A 135 3.63 -1.21 -22.84
N MET A 136 3.80 -1.08 -21.53
CA MET A 136 3.31 0.09 -20.80
C MET A 136 4.10 1.37 -21.11
N ASP A 137 5.33 1.25 -21.63
CA ASP A 137 6.14 2.38 -22.07
C ASP A 137 5.66 2.92 -23.40
N ASP A 138 5.36 2.04 -24.35
CA ASP A 138 4.74 2.43 -25.61
C ASP A 138 3.36 3.08 -25.37
N VAL A 139 2.58 2.57 -24.40
CA VAL A 139 1.30 3.19 -23.98
C VAL A 139 1.55 4.62 -23.46
N MET A 140 2.49 4.78 -22.53
CA MET A 140 2.82 6.09 -21.94
C MET A 140 3.29 7.07 -23.02
N GLU A 141 4.31 6.70 -23.80
CA GLU A 141 4.91 7.57 -24.81
C GLU A 141 3.87 7.91 -25.90
N GLY A 142 3.08 6.94 -26.35
CA GLY A 142 2.03 7.15 -27.34
C GLY A 142 0.98 8.18 -26.89
N PHE A 143 0.50 8.08 -25.66
CA PHE A 143 -0.48 9.04 -25.13
C PHE A 143 0.14 10.38 -24.75
N GLN A 144 1.41 10.42 -24.33
CA GLN A 144 2.14 11.67 -24.10
C GLN A 144 2.34 12.45 -25.38
N LEU A 145 2.70 11.80 -26.50
CA LEU A 145 2.80 12.45 -27.81
C LEU A 145 1.49 13.15 -28.22
N LEU A 146 0.34 12.53 -27.93
CA LEU A 146 -0.96 13.15 -28.17
C LEU A 146 -1.20 14.36 -27.25
N ASN A 147 -0.81 14.25 -25.98
CA ASN A 147 -0.99 15.29 -24.96
C ASN A 147 -0.06 16.50 -25.13
N GLU A 148 1.14 16.30 -25.66
CA GLU A 148 2.15 17.35 -25.90
C GLU A 148 1.99 18.02 -27.27
N SER A 149 1.08 17.52 -28.11
CA SER A 149 0.78 18.11 -29.41
C SER A 149 0.09 19.48 -29.29
N ALA A 150 0.24 20.33 -30.31
CA ALA A 150 -0.45 21.63 -30.38
C ALA A 150 -1.99 21.55 -30.39
N HIS A 151 -2.55 20.36 -30.63
CA HIS A 151 -4.00 20.10 -30.70
C HIS A 151 -4.50 19.18 -29.57
N SER A 152 -3.75 19.10 -28.48
CA SER A 152 -3.99 18.20 -27.34
C SER A 152 -5.41 18.30 -26.77
N GLU A 153 -5.98 19.51 -26.66
CA GLU A 153 -7.37 19.71 -26.19
C GLU A 153 -8.39 19.04 -27.12
N THR A 154 -8.21 19.17 -28.44
CA THR A 154 -9.12 18.60 -29.44
C THR A 154 -9.02 17.08 -29.46
N PHE A 155 -7.79 16.55 -29.37
CA PHE A 155 -7.56 15.11 -29.24
C PHE A 155 -8.18 14.58 -27.96
N THR A 156 -7.93 15.22 -26.82
CA THR A 156 -8.46 14.81 -25.51
C THR A 156 -9.98 14.79 -25.50
N LYS A 157 -10.63 15.83 -26.03
CA LYS A 157 -12.10 15.88 -26.15
C LYS A 157 -12.65 14.74 -27.02
N THR A 158 -11.98 14.44 -28.13
CA THR A 158 -12.38 13.33 -29.01
C THR A 158 -12.20 11.97 -28.32
N MET A 159 -11.10 11.78 -27.59
CA MET A 159 -10.87 10.56 -26.80
C MET A 159 -11.95 10.40 -25.71
N GLN A 160 -12.29 11.48 -25.00
CA GLN A 160 -13.37 11.48 -24.01
C GLN A 160 -14.69 11.04 -24.63
N ASP A 161 -15.12 11.68 -25.72
CA ASP A 161 -16.39 11.38 -26.38
C ASP A 161 -16.44 9.92 -26.87
N CYS A 162 -15.33 9.40 -27.43
CA CYS A 162 -15.25 8.01 -27.89
C CYS A 162 -15.34 7.01 -26.73
N ILE A 163 -14.58 7.23 -25.65
CA ILE A 163 -14.54 6.32 -24.51
C ILE A 163 -15.90 6.31 -23.81
N GLU A 164 -16.49 7.49 -23.54
CA GLU A 164 -17.78 7.62 -22.85
C GLU A 164 -18.93 6.99 -23.65
N ARG A 165 -18.98 7.20 -24.98
CA ARG A 165 -20.10 6.74 -25.81
C ARG A 165 -20.00 5.28 -26.22
N HIS A 166 -18.78 4.74 -26.35
CA HIS A 166 -18.58 3.43 -26.99
C HIS A 166 -17.89 2.39 -26.12
N LEU A 167 -16.94 2.76 -25.26
CA LEU A 167 -16.23 1.79 -24.40
C LEU A 167 -16.92 1.59 -23.06
N ILE A 168 -17.26 2.68 -22.35
CA ILE A 168 -17.92 2.62 -21.04
C ILE A 168 -19.19 1.77 -21.05
N PRO A 169 -20.11 1.88 -22.03
CA PRO A 169 -21.31 1.05 -22.06
C PRO A 169 -21.01 -0.45 -22.16
N LYS A 170 -19.95 -0.83 -22.89
CA LYS A 170 -19.54 -2.24 -23.04
C LYS A 170 -19.00 -2.85 -21.76
N PHE A 171 -18.44 -2.02 -20.87
CA PHE A 171 -18.02 -2.48 -19.54
C PHE A 171 -19.20 -2.87 -18.64
N ARG A 172 -20.41 -2.35 -18.90
CA ARG A 172 -21.60 -2.62 -18.09
C ARG A 172 -22.37 -3.87 -18.51
N SER A 173 -22.21 -4.33 -19.75
CA SER A 173 -23.11 -5.33 -20.35
C SER A 173 -22.70 -6.79 -20.13
N SER A 174 -21.46 -7.08 -19.73
CA SER A 174 -20.99 -8.42 -19.33
C SER A 174 -19.58 -8.34 -18.72
N PRO A 175 -19.21 -9.21 -17.76
CA PRO A 175 -17.81 -9.39 -17.42
C PRO A 175 -16.97 -9.72 -18.67
N PRO A 176 -15.68 -9.32 -18.71
CA PRO A 176 -14.82 -9.56 -19.85
C PRO A 176 -14.81 -11.05 -20.22
N PRO A 177 -14.99 -11.40 -21.51
CA PRO A 177 -15.14 -12.78 -21.93
C PRO A 177 -13.84 -13.59 -21.74
N ASP A 178 -12.69 -12.91 -21.70
CA ASP A 178 -11.36 -13.49 -21.68
C ASP A 178 -10.34 -12.58 -20.96
N VAL A 179 -9.13 -13.12 -20.71
CA VAL A 179 -8.07 -12.41 -19.99
C VAL A 179 -7.54 -11.23 -20.80
N GLU A 180 -7.54 -11.27 -22.13
CA GLU A 180 -7.01 -10.16 -22.93
C GLU A 180 -7.87 -8.91 -22.80
N ALA A 181 -9.19 -9.05 -22.77
CA ALA A 181 -10.10 -7.92 -22.58
C ALA A 181 -9.80 -7.08 -21.30
N LEU A 182 -9.09 -7.63 -20.31
CA LEU A 182 -8.62 -6.89 -19.13
C LEU A 182 -7.55 -5.84 -19.46
N ARG A 183 -6.87 -5.92 -20.62
CA ARG A 183 -5.85 -4.94 -21.07
C ARG A 183 -6.40 -3.51 -21.07
N LEU A 184 -7.71 -3.33 -21.26
CA LEU A 184 -8.35 -2.02 -21.22
C LEU A 184 -8.18 -1.33 -19.87
N PHE A 185 -8.21 -2.08 -18.75
CA PHE A 185 -8.04 -1.53 -17.41
C PHE A 185 -6.61 -1.06 -17.12
N VAL A 186 -5.63 -1.48 -17.92
CA VAL A 186 -4.23 -1.04 -17.80
C VAL A 186 -3.86 0.03 -18.82
N ILE A 187 -4.45 0.01 -20.03
CA ILE A 187 -4.18 1.00 -21.07
C ILE A 187 -4.89 2.33 -20.79
N LEU A 188 -6.19 2.29 -20.45
CA LEU A 188 -7.02 3.50 -20.35
C LEU A 188 -6.57 4.53 -19.31
N PRO A 189 -6.02 4.17 -18.12
CA PRO A 189 -5.48 5.16 -17.19
C PRO A 189 -4.40 6.07 -17.82
N TRP A 190 -3.65 5.62 -18.81
CA TRP A 190 -2.69 6.49 -19.50
C TRP A 190 -3.33 7.43 -20.52
N CYS A 191 -4.57 7.18 -20.95
CA CYS A 191 -5.27 8.06 -21.88
C CYS A 191 -5.48 9.45 -21.26
N PRO A 192 -5.18 10.56 -21.98
CA PRO A 192 -5.35 11.93 -21.48
C PRO A 192 -6.78 12.25 -21.03
N ALA A 193 -7.78 11.53 -21.56
CA ALA A 193 -9.17 11.64 -21.11
C ALA A 193 -9.32 11.48 -19.59
N PHE A 194 -8.56 10.55 -18.97
CA PHE A 194 -8.62 10.28 -17.53
C PHE A 194 -7.92 11.35 -16.67
N SER A 195 -7.18 12.29 -17.27
CA SER A 195 -6.65 13.46 -16.55
C SER A 195 -7.72 14.53 -16.29
N CYS A 196 -8.87 14.48 -16.97
CA CYS A 196 -9.94 15.47 -16.82
C CYS A 196 -10.85 15.12 -15.63
N ILE A 197 -10.60 15.76 -14.50
CA ILE A 197 -11.28 15.45 -13.23
C ILE A 197 -12.78 15.75 -13.29
N GLU A 198 -13.20 16.79 -14.02
CA GLU A 198 -14.60 17.23 -14.14
C GLU A 198 -15.55 16.14 -14.65
N ARG A 199 -15.02 15.15 -15.37
CA ARG A 199 -15.78 14.02 -15.94
C ARG A 199 -15.83 12.78 -15.04
N TYR A 200 -15.57 12.93 -13.74
CA TYR A 200 -15.58 11.79 -12.81
C TYR A 200 -16.89 10.99 -12.83
N ARG A 201 -18.04 11.61 -13.10
CA ARG A 201 -19.35 10.93 -13.19
C ARG A 201 -19.49 10.06 -14.45
N THR A 202 -18.97 10.53 -15.58
CA THR A 202 -19.18 9.91 -16.90
C THR A 202 -18.04 8.98 -17.31
N LEU A 203 -16.84 9.20 -16.78
CA LEU A 203 -15.62 8.49 -17.16
C LEU A 203 -15.05 7.64 -16.02
N HIS A 204 -14.61 8.27 -14.92
CA HIS A 204 -13.92 7.58 -13.83
C HIS A 204 -14.85 6.61 -13.11
N MET A 205 -16.01 7.07 -12.66
CA MET A 205 -16.94 6.22 -11.89
C MET A 205 -17.38 4.98 -12.68
N PRO A 206 -17.81 5.06 -13.95
CA PRO A 206 -18.16 3.87 -14.70
C PRO A 206 -16.98 2.92 -14.95
N PHE A 207 -15.77 3.44 -15.15
CA PHE A 207 -14.56 2.64 -15.27
C PHE A 207 -14.24 1.88 -13.97
N VAL A 208 -14.27 2.59 -12.83
CA VAL A 208 -13.98 1.99 -11.52
C VAL A 208 -15.06 0.98 -11.14
N SER A 209 -16.33 1.32 -11.36
CA SER A 209 -17.45 0.40 -11.12
C SER A 209 -17.30 -0.89 -11.93
N ALA A 210 -16.91 -0.81 -13.20
CA ALA A 210 -16.65 -1.98 -14.01
C ALA A 210 -15.52 -2.86 -13.47
N LEU A 211 -14.45 -2.24 -12.97
CA LEU A 211 -13.31 -2.94 -12.37
C LEU A 211 -13.71 -3.63 -11.05
N LEU A 212 -14.42 -2.93 -10.18
CA LEU A 212 -14.86 -3.46 -8.88
C LEU A 212 -15.92 -4.57 -9.01
N ASN A 213 -16.69 -4.56 -10.10
CA ASN A 213 -17.68 -5.60 -10.41
C ASN A 213 -17.06 -6.85 -11.09
N LEU A 214 -15.74 -6.89 -11.30
CA LEU A 214 -15.08 -8.09 -11.82
C LEU A 214 -15.19 -9.25 -10.83
N LYS A 215 -15.30 -10.47 -11.38
CA LYS A 215 -15.19 -11.70 -10.58
C LYS A 215 -13.79 -11.78 -9.93
N PRO A 216 -13.63 -12.55 -8.83
CA PRO A 216 -12.35 -12.63 -8.11
C PRO A 216 -11.14 -12.99 -8.99
N LEU A 217 -11.29 -13.96 -9.90
CA LEU A 217 -10.20 -14.40 -10.78
C LEU A 217 -9.69 -13.30 -11.74
N PRO A 218 -10.54 -12.62 -12.54
CA PRO A 218 -10.09 -11.46 -13.32
C PRO A 218 -9.49 -10.34 -12.50
N LEU A 219 -10.01 -10.05 -11.30
CA LEU A 219 -9.47 -9.01 -10.44
C LEU A 219 -8.06 -9.37 -9.95
N GLU A 220 -7.82 -10.63 -9.57
CA GLU A 220 -6.49 -11.14 -9.22
C GLU A 220 -5.49 -11.01 -10.37
N VAL A 221 -5.94 -11.12 -11.63
CA VAL A 221 -5.08 -10.89 -12.81
C VAL A 221 -4.66 -9.42 -12.89
N ILE A 222 -5.60 -8.48 -12.70
CA ILE A 222 -5.29 -7.05 -12.68
C ILE A 222 -4.34 -6.71 -11.53
N GLU A 223 -4.61 -7.20 -10.31
CA GLU A 223 -3.71 -7.03 -9.16
C GLU A 223 -2.30 -7.56 -9.47
N SER A 224 -2.22 -8.73 -10.12
CA SER A 224 -0.94 -9.30 -10.56
C SER A 224 -0.25 -8.42 -11.60
N TRP A 225 -0.96 -7.85 -12.57
CA TRP A 225 -0.36 -6.97 -13.57
C TRP A 225 0.13 -5.66 -12.95
N TRP A 226 -0.65 -5.03 -12.07
CA TRP A 226 -0.21 -3.84 -11.33
C TRP A 226 0.99 -4.13 -10.42
N SER A 227 1.11 -5.34 -9.85
CA SER A 227 2.29 -5.73 -9.08
C SER A 227 3.57 -5.79 -9.92
N LEU A 228 3.43 -6.02 -11.23
CA LEU A 228 4.53 -6.11 -12.19
C LEU A 228 4.84 -4.76 -12.86
N PHE A 229 4.02 -3.73 -12.67
CA PHE A 229 4.28 -2.41 -13.22
C PHE A 229 5.56 -1.80 -12.67
N GLU A 230 6.23 -1.02 -13.51
CA GLU A 230 7.23 -0.06 -13.04
C GLU A 230 6.59 1.06 -12.22
N LEU A 231 7.38 1.68 -11.36
CA LEU A 231 6.94 2.72 -10.41
C LEU A 231 6.13 3.81 -11.10
N ARG A 232 6.57 4.30 -12.27
CA ARG A 232 5.91 5.37 -13.04
C ARG A 232 4.47 5.03 -13.44
N HIS A 233 4.21 3.81 -13.94
CA HIS A 233 2.87 3.42 -14.37
C HIS A 233 1.96 3.17 -13.18
N PHE A 234 2.47 2.57 -12.11
CA PHE A 234 1.71 2.36 -10.89
C PHE A 234 1.31 3.71 -10.24
N ASN A 235 2.25 4.67 -10.18
CA ASN A 235 2.00 6.03 -9.71
C ASN A 235 0.97 6.77 -10.57
N ARG A 236 0.99 6.60 -11.89
CA ARG A 236 0.00 7.20 -12.79
C ARG A 236 -1.42 6.78 -12.44
N VAL A 237 -1.64 5.48 -12.23
CA VAL A 237 -2.97 4.94 -11.84
C VAL A 237 -3.40 5.53 -10.49
N LEU A 238 -2.53 5.50 -9.48
CA LEU A 238 -2.81 6.09 -8.17
C LEU A 238 -3.23 7.57 -8.28
N LYS A 239 -2.43 8.39 -8.98
CA LYS A 239 -2.67 9.83 -9.10
C LYS A 239 -4.03 10.16 -9.72
N ILE A 240 -4.43 9.46 -10.78
CA ILE A 240 -5.70 9.73 -11.47
C ILE A 240 -6.89 9.59 -10.53
N PHE A 241 -6.98 8.47 -9.83
CA PHE A 241 -8.15 8.17 -9.01
C PHE A 241 -8.10 8.88 -7.66
N LYS A 242 -6.91 9.09 -7.10
CA LYS A 242 -6.72 9.93 -5.91
C LYS A 242 -7.15 11.38 -6.17
N GLN A 243 -6.85 11.93 -7.35
CA GLN A 243 -7.23 13.30 -7.68
C GLN A 243 -8.74 13.51 -7.73
N VAL A 244 -9.52 12.47 -8.10
CA VAL A 244 -10.98 12.51 -8.02
C VAL A 244 -11.44 12.64 -6.57
N VAL A 245 -10.88 11.84 -5.65
CA VAL A 245 -11.17 11.94 -4.21
C VAL A 245 -10.86 13.34 -3.68
N VAL A 246 -9.67 13.85 -3.97
CA VAL A 246 -9.24 15.20 -3.57
C VAL A 246 -10.21 16.26 -4.11
N ASN A 247 -10.61 16.16 -5.38
CA ASN A 247 -11.54 17.11 -5.97
C ASN A 247 -12.92 17.09 -5.30
N LEU A 248 -13.46 15.91 -4.98
CA LEU A 248 -14.74 15.79 -4.25
C LEU A 248 -14.68 16.42 -2.85
N LEU A 249 -13.52 16.41 -2.21
CA LEU A 249 -13.30 17.08 -0.92
C LEU A 249 -13.18 18.60 -1.09
N ILE A 250 -12.47 19.07 -2.12
CA ILE A 250 -12.28 20.50 -2.39
C ILE A 250 -13.60 21.18 -2.77
N THR A 251 -14.44 20.52 -3.58
CA THR A 251 -15.75 21.06 -4.00
C THR A 251 -16.86 20.84 -2.97
N ASP A 252 -16.55 20.21 -1.82
CA ASP A 252 -17.52 19.83 -0.77
C ASP A 252 -18.69 18.96 -1.27
N ASP A 253 -18.46 18.19 -2.36
CA ASP A 253 -19.46 17.29 -2.93
C ASP A 253 -19.36 15.85 -2.39
N TYR A 254 -18.34 15.54 -1.58
CA TYR A 254 -18.10 14.18 -1.06
C TYR A 254 -19.29 13.57 -0.29
N LYS A 255 -20.13 14.40 0.35
CA LYS A 255 -21.37 13.96 1.02
C LYS A 255 -22.48 13.61 0.03
N LYS A 256 -22.57 14.33 -1.08
CA LYS A 256 -23.60 14.11 -2.13
C LYS A 256 -23.22 12.94 -3.03
N GLU A 257 -21.95 12.84 -3.38
CA GLU A 257 -21.38 11.86 -4.30
C GLU A 257 -20.71 10.69 -3.56
N GLN A 258 -21.33 10.25 -2.46
CA GLN A 258 -20.77 9.26 -1.54
C GLN A 258 -20.45 7.92 -2.24
N THR A 259 -21.30 7.48 -3.18
CA THR A 259 -21.09 6.25 -3.95
C THR A 259 -19.88 6.32 -4.86
N ILE A 260 -19.61 7.49 -5.44
CA ILE A 260 -18.44 7.75 -6.27
C ILE A 260 -17.19 7.76 -5.39
N LEU A 261 -17.24 8.51 -4.29
CA LEU A 261 -16.15 8.58 -3.33
C LEU A 261 -15.74 7.19 -2.84
N GLU A 262 -16.72 6.40 -2.40
CA GLU A 262 -16.50 5.04 -1.90
C GLU A 262 -15.91 4.13 -2.98
N SER A 263 -16.39 4.22 -4.22
CA SER A 263 -15.83 3.44 -5.34
C SER A 263 -14.36 3.80 -5.61
N MET A 264 -14.03 5.10 -5.58
CA MET A 264 -12.63 5.54 -5.73
C MET A 264 -11.76 5.03 -4.59
N LEU A 265 -12.24 5.14 -3.34
CA LEU A 265 -11.50 4.67 -2.16
C LEU A 265 -11.31 3.14 -2.15
N ASN A 266 -12.30 2.38 -2.61
CA ASN A 266 -12.19 0.93 -2.81
C ASN A 266 -11.11 0.58 -3.85
N LEU A 267 -11.04 1.32 -4.96
CA LEU A 267 -9.94 1.15 -5.93
C LEU A 267 -8.59 1.51 -5.31
N LEU A 268 -8.51 2.61 -4.57
CA LEU A 268 -7.27 2.99 -3.87
C LEU A 268 -6.86 1.94 -2.84
N ALA A 269 -7.81 1.26 -2.19
CA ALA A 269 -7.53 0.15 -1.27
C ALA A 269 -6.90 -1.05 -2.00
N ILE A 270 -7.37 -1.38 -3.21
CA ILE A 270 -6.74 -2.42 -4.05
C ILE A 270 -5.31 -2.02 -4.42
N LEU A 271 -5.09 -0.76 -4.83
CA LEU A 271 -3.74 -0.26 -5.11
C LEU A 271 -2.86 -0.29 -3.86
N HIS A 272 -3.38 0.10 -2.70
CA HIS A 272 -2.64 0.04 -1.43
C HIS A 272 -2.26 -1.40 -1.06
N LYS A 273 -3.15 -2.38 -1.27
CA LYS A 273 -2.87 -3.81 -1.09
C LYS A 273 -1.74 -4.28 -2.02
N VAL A 274 -1.79 -3.92 -3.30
CA VAL A 274 -0.71 -4.24 -4.26
C VAL A 274 0.61 -3.59 -3.84
N ASN A 275 0.58 -2.32 -3.42
CA ASN A 275 1.76 -1.60 -2.95
C ASN A 275 2.35 -2.22 -1.67
N SER A 276 1.52 -2.72 -0.76
CA SER A 276 1.96 -3.39 0.47
C SER A 276 2.83 -4.63 0.17
N SER A 277 2.54 -5.34 -0.92
CA SER A 277 3.31 -6.50 -1.37
C SER A 277 4.57 -6.17 -2.18
N THR A 278 4.56 -5.05 -2.90
CA THR A 278 5.60 -4.71 -3.88
C THR A 278 6.53 -3.57 -3.44
N LYS A 279 6.12 -2.79 -2.43
CA LYS A 279 6.83 -1.63 -1.88
C LYS A 279 7.32 -0.64 -2.95
N LYS A 280 6.53 -0.45 -4.03
CA LYS A 280 6.89 0.40 -5.18
C LYS A 280 6.84 1.89 -4.86
N LEU A 281 5.82 2.30 -4.10
CA LEU A 281 5.62 3.68 -3.70
C LEU A 281 5.77 3.83 -2.19
N PRO A 282 6.37 4.94 -1.74
CA PRO A 282 6.21 5.43 -0.38
C PRO A 282 4.73 5.47 0.00
N LEU A 283 4.41 5.02 1.22
CA LEU A 283 3.02 4.90 1.67
C LEU A 283 2.33 6.27 1.85
N ASP A 284 3.09 7.34 2.10
CA ASP A 284 2.62 8.72 2.12
C ASP A 284 2.05 9.20 0.78
N SER A 285 2.41 8.54 -0.33
CA SER A 285 1.85 8.80 -1.65
C SER A 285 0.33 8.57 -1.69
N PHE A 286 -0.22 7.78 -0.76
CA PHE A 286 -1.65 7.53 -0.62
C PHE A 286 -2.38 8.58 0.23
N TYR A 287 -1.67 9.43 0.99
CA TYR A 287 -2.29 10.36 1.93
C TYR A 287 -3.10 11.46 1.25
N VAL A 288 -4.28 11.75 1.77
CA VAL A 288 -5.16 12.83 1.30
C VAL A 288 -5.12 13.94 2.35
N ASN A 289 -4.30 14.97 2.09
CA ASN A 289 -4.00 16.01 3.08
C ASN A 289 -5.20 16.91 3.37
N GLU A 290 -6.09 17.07 2.39
CA GLU A 290 -7.30 17.90 2.47
C GLU A 290 -8.31 17.36 3.49
N LEU A 291 -8.18 16.11 3.96
CA LEU A 291 -9.11 15.51 4.92
C LEU A 291 -9.20 16.29 6.23
N ALA A 292 -8.08 16.78 6.77
CA ALA A 292 -8.05 17.47 8.06
C ALA A 292 -8.87 18.77 8.03
N GLU A 293 -8.90 19.46 6.88
CA GLU A 293 -9.58 20.75 6.73
C GLU A 293 -11.00 20.62 6.19
N LYS A 294 -11.25 19.64 5.31
CA LYS A 294 -12.52 19.52 4.56
C LYS A 294 -13.51 18.53 5.18
N VAL A 295 -13.05 17.66 6.08
CA VAL A 295 -13.87 16.61 6.69
C VAL A 295 -13.88 16.75 8.20
N GLU A 296 -15.06 16.67 8.80
CA GLU A 296 -15.23 16.55 10.25
C GLU A 296 -14.84 15.14 10.72
N ILE A 297 -13.55 14.79 10.60
CA ILE A 297 -13.07 13.42 10.80
C ILE A 297 -13.30 12.89 12.23
N ARG A 298 -13.34 13.79 13.22
CA ARG A 298 -13.70 13.45 14.61
C ARG A 298 -15.13 12.92 14.71
N GLN A 299 -16.06 13.57 14.00
CA GLN A 299 -17.47 13.18 13.97
C GLN A 299 -17.65 11.87 13.21
N ASP A 300 -16.96 11.70 12.07
CA ASP A 300 -16.93 10.44 11.32
C ASP A 300 -16.47 9.28 12.21
N TYR A 301 -15.37 9.48 12.96
CA TYR A 301 -14.87 8.49 13.91
C TYR A 301 -15.88 8.18 15.01
N TYR A 302 -16.44 9.20 15.66
CA TYR A 302 -17.44 9.02 16.72
C TYR A 302 -18.65 8.18 16.24
N LEU A 303 -19.13 8.42 15.03
CA LEU A 303 -20.23 7.65 14.46
C LEU A 303 -19.81 6.20 14.14
N HIS A 304 -18.62 6.02 13.58
CA HIS A 304 -18.06 4.71 13.25
C HIS A 304 -17.87 3.81 14.49
N ILE A 305 -17.42 4.38 15.61
CA ILE A 305 -17.18 3.60 16.83
C ILE A 305 -18.48 3.20 17.55
N ASN A 306 -19.50 4.06 17.53
CA ASN A 306 -20.74 3.85 18.28
C ASN A 306 -21.79 3.06 17.51
N ASN A 307 -21.72 3.06 16.17
CA ASN A 307 -22.63 2.32 15.31
C ASN A 307 -21.86 1.37 14.36
N PRO A 308 -21.12 0.39 14.88
CA PRO A 308 -20.28 -0.49 14.05
C PRO A 308 -21.09 -1.40 13.11
N SER A 309 -22.39 -1.59 13.38
CA SER A 309 -23.31 -2.38 12.54
C SER A 309 -23.97 -1.57 11.42
N ASP A 310 -23.69 -0.27 11.35
CA ASP A 310 -24.26 0.60 10.32
C ASP A 310 -23.44 0.45 9.03
N GLU A 311 -24.08 0.11 7.91
CA GLU A 311 -23.44 0.03 6.58
C GLU A 311 -23.07 1.42 6.03
N ARG A 312 -23.13 2.47 6.86
CA ARG A 312 -22.71 3.81 6.49
C ARG A 312 -21.22 3.84 6.18
N PHE A 313 -20.93 4.49 5.06
CA PHE A 313 -19.57 4.88 4.71
C PHE A 313 -18.93 5.71 5.83
N SER A 314 -17.67 5.38 6.11
CA SER A 314 -16.79 6.15 7.00
C SER A 314 -15.38 6.15 6.40
N PHE A 315 -14.70 7.28 6.54
CA PHE A 315 -13.29 7.38 6.14
C PHE A 315 -12.39 6.48 7.00
N CYS A 316 -12.81 6.17 8.22
CA CYS A 316 -12.09 5.28 9.13
C CYS A 316 -11.95 3.83 8.60
N ASN A 317 -12.74 3.45 7.59
CA ASN A 317 -12.58 2.18 6.85
C ASN A 317 -11.36 2.19 5.92
N TYR A 318 -10.77 3.35 5.64
CA TYR A 318 -9.67 3.54 4.69
C TYR A 318 -8.45 4.20 5.35
N PRO A 319 -7.88 3.66 6.44
CA PRO A 319 -6.87 4.37 7.24
C PRO A 319 -5.57 4.71 6.49
N PHE A 320 -5.29 4.04 5.37
CA PHE A 320 -4.11 4.29 4.53
C PHE A 320 -4.12 5.67 3.85
N ILE A 321 -5.25 6.37 3.80
CA ILE A 321 -5.35 7.73 3.25
C ILE A 321 -5.04 8.82 4.29
N PHE A 322 -4.96 8.47 5.58
CA PHE A 322 -4.70 9.45 6.63
C PHE A 322 -3.21 9.78 6.69
N ASN A 323 -2.89 11.07 6.76
CA ASN A 323 -1.55 11.51 7.12
C ASN A 323 -1.35 11.48 8.65
N ALA A 324 -0.12 11.72 9.11
CA ALA A 324 0.22 11.76 10.53
C ALA A 324 -0.68 12.71 11.34
N GLY A 325 -0.99 13.90 10.82
CA GLY A 325 -1.86 14.88 11.48
C GLY A 325 -3.26 14.34 11.75
N VAL A 326 -3.91 13.73 10.76
CA VAL A 326 -5.24 13.11 10.92
C VAL A 326 -5.19 11.93 11.90
N LYS A 327 -4.14 11.11 11.84
CA LYS A 327 -3.98 9.97 12.77
C LYS A 327 -3.81 10.43 14.21
N THR A 328 -3.01 11.46 14.45
CA THR A 328 -2.85 12.10 15.78
C THR A 328 -4.19 12.64 16.27
N LEU A 329 -4.91 13.37 15.41
CA LEU A 329 -6.24 13.90 15.71
C LEU A 329 -7.24 12.81 16.13
N LEU A 330 -7.23 11.68 15.43
CA LEU A 330 -8.07 10.53 15.74
C LEU A 330 -7.67 9.86 17.05
N LEU A 331 -6.38 9.71 17.31
CA LEU A 331 -5.87 9.11 18.55
C LEU A 331 -6.23 9.97 19.78
N GLU A 332 -6.06 11.29 19.67
CA GLU A 332 -6.49 12.24 20.71
C GLU A 332 -8.01 12.19 20.92
N THR A 333 -8.78 12.11 19.84
CA THR A 333 -10.25 12.01 19.92
C THR A 333 -10.68 10.71 20.61
N ASP A 334 -10.05 9.58 20.28
CA ASP A 334 -10.28 8.28 20.93
C ASP A 334 -9.93 8.32 22.42
N ALA A 335 -8.81 8.97 22.77
CA ALA A 335 -8.41 9.16 24.15
C ALA A 335 -9.44 10.01 24.91
N LEU A 336 -9.86 11.14 24.37
CA LEU A 336 -10.87 12.02 24.97
C LEU A 336 -12.20 11.32 25.21
N LEU A 337 -12.70 10.58 24.22
CA LEU A 337 -13.96 9.81 24.33
C LEU A 337 -13.86 8.72 25.39
N THR A 338 -12.72 8.04 25.46
CA THR A 338 -12.44 7.03 26.48
C THR A 338 -12.40 7.65 27.87
N GLN A 339 -11.67 8.76 28.04
CA GLN A 339 -11.57 9.50 29.29
C GLN A 339 -12.93 9.99 29.78
N GLN A 340 -13.76 10.54 28.88
CA GLN A 340 -15.10 11.00 29.22
C GLN A 340 -16.00 9.84 29.67
N THR A 341 -15.92 8.70 28.99
CA THR A 341 -16.67 7.50 29.36
C THR A 341 -16.26 6.99 30.74
N GLN A 342 -14.95 6.91 31.02
CA GLN A 342 -14.42 6.50 32.32
C GLN A 342 -14.80 7.50 33.43
N MET A 343 -14.76 8.79 33.13
CA MET A 343 -15.16 9.85 34.06
C MET A 343 -16.66 9.72 34.41
N GLN A 344 -17.54 9.52 33.43
CA GLN A 344 -18.98 9.33 33.68
C GLN A 344 -19.25 8.06 34.51
N GLN A 345 -18.58 6.95 34.19
CA GLN A 345 -18.66 5.72 34.98
C GLN A 345 -18.17 5.93 36.42
N ALA A 346 -17.09 6.67 36.61
CA ALA A 346 -16.58 6.98 37.94
C ALA A 346 -17.55 7.86 38.73
N HIS A 347 -18.13 8.90 38.13
CA HIS A 347 -19.16 9.74 38.77
C HIS A 347 -20.39 8.91 39.17
N PHE A 348 -20.84 8.00 38.30
CA PHE A 348 -21.93 7.09 38.62
C PHE A 348 -21.58 6.17 39.80
N ASN A 349 -20.36 5.62 39.83
CA ASN A 349 -19.89 4.81 40.97
C ASN A 349 -19.78 5.64 42.26
N THR A 350 -19.33 6.89 42.19
CA THR A 350 -19.32 7.81 43.34
C THR A 350 -20.74 8.07 43.86
N PHE A 351 -21.71 8.24 42.96
CA PHE A 351 -23.12 8.36 43.33
C PHE A 351 -23.64 7.07 44.00
N LEU A 352 -23.37 5.90 43.44
CA LEU A 352 -23.72 4.61 44.07
C LEU A 352 -23.03 4.42 45.43
N MET A 353 -21.81 4.92 45.58
CA MET A 353 -21.06 4.87 46.85
C MET A 353 -21.70 5.77 47.91
N GLN A 354 -22.22 6.95 47.56
CA GLN A 354 -23.04 7.77 48.48
C GLN A 354 -24.31 7.05 48.95
N LEU A 355 -24.82 6.09 48.15
CA LEU A 355 -25.93 5.21 48.51
C LEU A 355 -25.47 3.91 49.21
N GLY A 356 -24.18 3.71 49.45
CA GLY A 356 -23.61 2.51 50.06
C GLY A 356 -23.60 1.26 49.18
N LEU A 357 -23.78 1.41 47.86
CA LEU A 357 -23.94 0.32 46.89
C LEU A 357 -22.68 0.03 46.05
N ALA A 358 -21.63 0.84 46.18
CA ALA A 358 -20.39 0.67 45.41
C ALA A 358 -19.15 1.11 46.22
N PRO A 359 -17.97 0.54 45.91
CA PRO A 359 -16.71 0.98 46.51
C PRO A 359 -16.29 2.38 46.01
N GLN A 360 -15.32 2.98 46.71
CA GLN A 360 -14.72 4.26 46.34
C GLN A 360 -14.13 4.22 44.93
N ASN A 361 -14.46 5.21 44.11
CA ASN A 361 -13.92 5.37 42.77
C ASN A 361 -13.73 6.86 42.46
N PHE A 362 -12.53 7.26 42.05
CA PHE A 362 -12.22 8.65 41.72
C PHE A 362 -12.39 8.93 40.22
N PRO A 363 -12.88 10.11 39.83
CA PRO A 363 -13.10 10.46 38.42
C PRO A 363 -11.84 10.76 37.62
N TYR A 364 -10.72 11.01 38.31
CA TYR A 364 -9.42 11.31 37.72
C TYR A 364 -8.39 10.29 38.16
N LEU A 365 -7.38 10.07 37.32
CA LEU A 365 -6.14 9.42 37.72
C LEU A 365 -5.25 10.49 38.37
N VAL A 366 -5.22 10.54 39.70
CA VAL A 366 -4.46 11.55 40.43
C VAL A 366 -3.11 10.97 40.87
N LEU A 367 -2.02 11.55 40.36
CA LEU A 367 -0.66 11.23 40.79
C LEU A 367 -0.14 12.35 41.70
N THR A 368 0.11 12.01 42.97
CA THR A 368 0.65 12.96 43.96
C THR A 368 2.10 12.65 44.26
N VAL A 369 3.02 13.45 43.74
CA VAL A 369 4.47 13.16 43.74
C VAL A 369 5.27 14.26 44.42
N SER A 370 6.43 13.91 44.97
CA SER A 370 7.40 14.88 45.49
C SER A 370 8.59 15.02 44.54
N ARG A 371 9.15 16.23 44.42
CA ARG A 371 10.33 16.47 43.55
C ARG A 371 11.54 15.61 43.93
N ASN A 372 11.72 15.37 45.23
CA ASN A 372 12.87 14.63 45.76
C ASN A 372 12.76 13.12 45.59
N ASN A 373 11.54 12.58 45.39
CA ASN A 373 11.29 11.14 45.33
C ASN A 373 10.36 10.77 44.15
N LEU A 374 10.50 11.49 43.05
CA LEU A 374 9.59 11.45 41.90
C LEU A 374 9.33 10.04 41.37
N VAL A 375 10.41 9.26 41.19
CA VAL A 375 10.37 7.89 40.69
C VAL A 375 9.56 7.01 41.62
N GLN A 376 10.01 6.83 42.86
CA GLN A 376 9.40 5.91 43.83
C GLN A 376 7.95 6.29 44.16
N ASP A 377 7.65 7.58 44.29
CA ASP A 377 6.28 8.05 44.51
C ASP A 377 5.35 7.63 43.36
N THR A 378 5.85 7.66 42.12
CA THR A 378 5.11 7.27 40.93
C THR A 378 4.97 5.75 40.82
N ILE A 379 6.04 4.99 41.08
CA ILE A 379 6.02 3.52 41.06
C ILE A 379 4.95 2.99 42.01
N ASN A 380 4.99 3.44 43.26
CA ASN A 380 4.08 2.97 44.31
C ASN A 380 2.61 3.24 43.97
N GLN A 381 2.33 4.38 43.33
CA GLN A 381 0.98 4.75 42.91
C GLN A 381 0.52 3.95 41.69
N LEU A 382 1.33 3.88 40.62
CA LEU A 382 0.96 3.17 39.40
C LEU A 382 0.78 1.66 39.61
N LEU A 383 1.55 1.04 40.50
CA LEU A 383 1.35 -0.37 40.88
C LEU A 383 0.05 -0.60 41.66
N SER A 384 -0.44 0.41 42.36
CA SER A 384 -1.68 0.32 43.15
C SER A 384 -2.95 0.51 42.31
N PHE A 385 -2.84 1.18 41.14
CA PHE A 385 -4.01 1.51 40.33
C PHE A 385 -4.53 0.30 39.52
N PRO A 386 -5.86 0.11 39.46
CA PRO A 386 -6.46 -0.82 38.52
C PRO A 386 -6.16 -0.41 37.07
N PRO A 387 -6.03 -1.37 36.13
CA PRO A 387 -5.74 -1.05 34.72
C PRO A 387 -6.74 -0.09 34.06
N ASN A 388 -8.02 -0.12 34.48
CA ASN A 388 -9.05 0.77 33.95
C ASN A 388 -8.85 2.24 34.37
N ASP A 389 -8.20 2.47 35.51
CA ASP A 389 -7.96 3.81 36.04
C ASP A 389 -6.90 4.55 35.22
N LEU A 390 -6.02 3.83 34.53
CA LEU A 390 -5.03 4.41 33.61
C LEU A 390 -5.67 5.17 32.44
N LYS A 391 -6.94 4.88 32.15
CA LYS A 391 -7.72 5.51 31.06
C LYS A 391 -8.55 6.71 31.53
N LYS A 392 -8.47 7.09 32.80
CA LYS A 392 -9.10 8.31 33.32
C LYS A 392 -8.26 9.53 32.94
N PRO A 393 -8.84 10.75 32.90
CA PRO A 393 -8.04 11.95 32.72
C PRO A 393 -6.97 12.06 33.82
N LEU A 394 -5.73 12.27 33.40
CA LEU A 394 -4.57 12.38 34.30
C LEU A 394 -4.54 13.76 34.97
N LYS A 395 -4.31 13.78 36.28
CA LYS A 395 -3.99 14.97 37.06
C LYS A 395 -2.71 14.72 37.87
N VAL A 396 -1.73 15.59 37.71
CA VAL A 396 -0.47 15.50 38.47
C VAL A 396 -0.42 16.62 39.51
N VAL A 397 -0.04 16.26 40.74
CA VAL A 397 0.08 17.19 41.87
C VAL A 397 1.46 17.04 42.51
N PHE A 398 2.26 18.11 42.48
CA PHE A 398 3.49 18.18 43.26
C PHE A 398 3.18 18.58 44.71
N ARG A 399 3.67 17.80 45.67
CA ARG A 399 3.40 18.04 47.09
C ARG A 399 3.94 19.40 47.52
N GLY A 400 3.06 20.25 48.06
CA GLY A 400 3.42 21.58 48.56
C GLY A 400 3.44 22.68 47.49
N GLU A 401 3.01 22.38 46.27
CA GLU A 401 2.93 23.36 45.17
C GLU A 401 1.45 23.59 44.80
N GLU A 402 1.02 24.84 44.83
CA GLU A 402 -0.27 25.25 44.25
C GLU A 402 -0.08 25.51 42.76
N ALA A 403 -0.51 24.56 41.94
CA ALA A 403 -0.51 24.71 40.48
C ALA A 403 -1.87 24.31 39.92
N ASP A 404 -2.50 25.23 39.18
CA ASP A 404 -3.62 24.89 38.31
C ASP A 404 -3.07 24.16 37.08
N ASP A 405 -3.36 22.87 36.97
CA ASP A 405 -2.88 22.01 35.89
C ASP A 405 -3.61 22.31 34.57
N ALA A 406 -3.16 23.37 33.89
CA ALA A 406 -3.51 23.66 32.50
C ALA A 406 -2.63 22.87 31.49
N GLY A 407 -1.96 21.79 31.92
CA GLY A 407 -1.09 20.94 31.09
C GLY A 407 0.42 21.11 31.32
N GLY A 408 0.88 22.26 31.84
CA GLY A 408 2.29 22.51 32.11
C GLY A 408 2.90 21.54 33.13
N VAL A 409 2.16 21.27 34.22
CA VAL A 409 2.58 20.37 35.30
C VAL A 409 2.75 18.93 34.79
N ARG A 410 1.82 18.44 33.96
CA ARG A 410 1.91 17.11 33.32
C ARG A 410 3.14 16.99 32.44
N LYS A 411 3.41 18.01 31.61
CA LYS A 411 4.59 18.01 30.73
C LYS A 411 5.90 17.97 31.54
N GLU A 412 6.01 18.82 32.55
CA GLU A 412 7.18 18.82 33.45
C GLU A 412 7.36 17.46 34.14
N PHE A 413 6.27 16.89 34.67
CA PHE A 413 6.27 15.59 35.31
C PHE A 413 6.85 14.48 34.41
N PHE A 414 6.32 14.33 33.19
CA PHE A 414 6.81 13.30 32.27
C PHE A 414 8.26 13.55 31.85
N MET A 415 8.65 14.80 31.60
CA MET A 415 10.03 15.13 31.24
C MET A 415 11.00 14.77 32.36
N LEU A 416 10.74 15.18 33.61
CA LEU A 416 11.61 14.87 34.74
C LEU A 416 11.68 13.37 35.01
N LEU A 417 10.53 12.69 35.01
CA LEU A 417 10.45 11.28 35.36
C LEU A 417 11.13 10.38 34.33
N LEU A 418 10.86 10.59 33.03
CA LEU A 418 11.46 9.76 31.98
C LEU A 418 12.95 10.08 31.80
N THR A 419 13.38 11.34 31.96
CA THR A 419 14.81 11.67 31.96
C THR A 419 15.57 10.97 33.08
N GLU A 420 14.96 10.86 34.26
CA GLU A 420 15.55 10.18 35.41
C GLU A 420 15.57 8.65 35.22
N LEU A 421 14.44 8.04 34.83
CA LEU A 421 14.32 6.58 34.65
C LEU A 421 15.21 6.02 33.54
N LEU A 422 15.52 6.82 32.52
CA LEU A 422 16.36 6.40 31.40
C LEU A 422 17.87 6.50 31.70
N GLN A 423 18.27 6.94 32.89
CA GLN A 423 19.68 7.03 33.25
C GLN A 423 20.36 5.66 33.42
N PRO A 424 21.65 5.53 33.04
CA PRO A 424 22.40 4.27 33.15
C PRO A 424 22.44 3.66 34.56
N LYS A 425 22.27 4.47 35.61
CA LYS A 425 22.29 4.03 37.02
C LYS A 425 21.22 2.99 37.36
N TYR A 426 20.14 2.94 36.58
CA TYR A 426 19.08 1.94 36.75
C TYR A 426 19.36 0.64 36.00
N GLY A 427 20.38 0.60 35.13
CA GLY A 427 20.80 -0.61 34.39
C GLY A 427 19.78 -1.14 33.37
N MET A 428 18.70 -0.40 33.10
CA MET A 428 17.61 -0.86 32.22
C MET A 428 17.90 -0.63 30.72
N PHE A 429 18.66 0.41 30.41
CA PHE A 429 18.97 0.78 29.03
C PHE A 429 20.47 1.01 28.87
N VAL A 430 20.96 0.64 27.69
CA VAL A 430 22.33 0.85 27.24
C VAL A 430 22.33 1.99 26.22
N GLU A 431 23.24 2.94 26.41
CA GLU A 431 23.48 4.02 25.47
C GLU A 431 24.46 3.58 24.37
N TYR A 432 24.05 3.80 23.13
CA TYR A 432 24.89 3.63 21.95
C TYR A 432 25.49 5.00 21.61
N THR A 433 26.76 5.19 21.93
CA THR A 433 27.43 6.51 21.88
C THR A 433 27.46 7.14 20.50
N GLU A 434 27.56 6.33 19.43
CA GLU A 434 27.56 6.82 18.04
C GLU A 434 26.22 7.45 17.63
N SER A 435 25.11 6.81 17.98
CA SER A 435 23.76 7.24 17.63
C SER A 435 23.10 8.12 18.69
N ARG A 436 23.66 8.14 19.91
CA ARG A 436 23.08 8.72 21.14
C ARG A 436 21.68 8.17 21.42
N LYS A 437 21.45 6.91 21.02
CA LYS A 437 20.19 6.20 21.25
C LYS A 437 20.32 5.27 22.45
N LEU A 438 19.19 5.04 23.11
CA LEU A 438 19.05 4.04 24.15
C LEU A 438 18.44 2.77 23.57
N TRP A 439 18.89 1.62 24.07
CA TRP A 439 18.26 0.33 23.80
C TRP A 439 18.19 -0.51 25.06
N PHE A 440 17.30 -1.50 25.07
CA PHE A 440 17.11 -2.39 26.22
C PHE A 440 18.41 -3.11 26.57
N ALA A 441 18.74 -3.13 27.87
CA ALA A 441 19.82 -3.97 28.35
C ALA A 441 19.43 -5.46 28.13
N PRO A 442 20.31 -6.27 27.53
CA PRO A 442 20.02 -7.69 27.34
C PRO A 442 19.87 -8.39 28.69
N HIS A 443 19.12 -9.50 28.72
CA HIS A 443 18.92 -10.26 29.96
C HIS A 443 20.24 -10.85 30.45
N LEU A 444 20.78 -10.31 31.53
CA LEU A 444 22.06 -10.74 32.11
C LEU A 444 21.90 -11.49 33.43
N PHE A 445 20.74 -11.36 34.12
CA PHE A 445 20.54 -11.93 35.45
C PHE A 445 19.13 -12.49 35.70
N GLU A 446 19.03 -13.53 36.53
CA GLU A 446 17.78 -14.19 36.95
C GLU A 446 16.82 -13.30 37.77
N ASN A 447 17.26 -12.11 38.22
CA ASN A 447 16.51 -11.18 39.07
C ASN A 447 16.25 -9.82 38.41
N ASP A 448 16.37 -9.70 37.09
CA ASP A 448 16.03 -8.44 36.41
C ASP A 448 14.57 -8.06 36.73
N ASP A 449 14.36 -6.85 37.22
CA ASP A 449 13.04 -6.35 37.61
C ASP A 449 12.21 -6.03 36.36
N VAL A 450 11.67 -7.07 35.72
CA VAL A 450 10.80 -7.00 34.53
C VAL A 450 9.63 -6.03 34.76
N GLY A 451 9.22 -5.83 36.02
CA GLY A 451 8.20 -4.87 36.41
C GLY A 451 8.55 -3.43 36.08
N MET A 452 9.82 -3.04 36.14
CA MET A 452 10.28 -1.68 35.82
C MET A 452 10.12 -1.35 34.34
N TYR A 453 10.46 -2.28 33.43
CA TYR A 453 10.24 -2.08 31.99
C TYR A 453 8.75 -1.87 31.68
N LYS A 454 7.88 -2.65 32.33
CA LYS A 454 6.43 -2.48 32.23
C LYS A 454 5.96 -1.12 32.71
N LEU A 455 6.50 -0.63 33.83
CA LEU A 455 6.18 0.70 34.34
C LEU A 455 6.56 1.80 33.35
N ILE A 456 7.76 1.73 32.76
CA ILE A 456 8.20 2.70 31.76
C ILE A 456 7.31 2.61 30.50
N GLY A 457 6.92 1.40 30.11
CA GLY A 457 5.91 1.18 29.08
C GLY A 457 4.62 1.94 29.38
N ILE A 458 4.07 1.78 30.59
CA ILE A 458 2.86 2.49 31.05
C ILE A 458 3.07 4.01 30.97
N LEU A 459 4.22 4.52 31.42
CA LEU A 459 4.53 5.95 31.41
C LEU A 459 4.61 6.52 29.99
N CYS A 460 5.31 5.85 29.08
CA CYS A 460 5.38 6.23 27.67
C CYS A 460 3.98 6.20 27.03
N GLY A 461 3.17 5.18 27.35
CA GLY A 461 1.79 5.10 26.90
C GLY A 461 0.93 6.23 27.48
N LEU A 462 1.02 6.53 28.77
CA LEU A 462 0.28 7.62 29.40
C LEU A 462 0.65 8.98 28.82
N ALA A 463 1.92 9.20 28.47
CA ALA A 463 2.35 10.44 27.80
C ALA A 463 1.62 10.62 26.46
N ILE A 464 1.65 9.60 25.60
CA ILE A 464 0.95 9.59 24.30
C ILE A 464 -0.57 9.72 24.48
N TYR A 465 -1.16 8.97 25.41
CA TYR A 465 -2.59 9.00 25.70
C TYR A 465 -3.09 10.39 26.10
N ASN A 466 -2.24 11.18 26.76
CA ASN A 466 -2.55 12.53 27.21
C ASN A 466 -2.03 13.62 26.25
N GLY A 467 -1.55 13.27 25.05
CA GLY A 467 -1.04 14.22 24.07
C GLY A 467 0.23 14.95 24.53
N ILE A 468 1.04 14.33 25.39
CA ILE A 468 2.28 14.91 25.91
C ILE A 468 3.46 14.42 25.07
N ILE A 469 4.12 15.36 24.41
CA ILE A 469 5.38 15.12 23.70
C ILE A 469 6.50 14.93 24.72
N VAL A 470 7.26 13.85 24.59
CA VAL A 470 8.41 13.54 25.46
C VAL A 470 9.62 13.14 24.63
N ALA A 471 10.78 13.70 24.96
CA ALA A 471 12.05 13.29 24.38
C ALA A 471 12.38 11.84 24.78
N LEU A 472 12.17 10.91 23.85
CA LEU A 472 12.51 9.50 24.02
C LEU A 472 13.65 9.15 23.05
N PRO A 473 14.88 8.96 23.53
CA PRO A 473 16.05 8.70 22.68
C PRO A 473 16.09 7.25 22.16
N PHE A 474 14.94 6.66 21.82
CA PHE A 474 14.87 5.32 21.25
C PHE A 474 15.00 5.36 19.71
N PRO A 475 15.51 4.29 19.08
CA PRO A 475 15.56 4.17 17.62
C PRO A 475 14.17 3.86 17.04
N LEU A 476 14.03 3.99 15.71
CA LEU A 476 12.79 3.66 14.98
C LEU A 476 12.34 2.21 15.22
N ALA A 477 13.28 1.31 15.49
CA ALA A 477 13.05 -0.09 15.83
C ALA A 477 12.04 -0.28 16.98
N LEU A 478 12.05 0.60 18.00
CA LEU A 478 11.09 0.53 19.10
C LEU A 478 9.66 0.63 18.59
N TYR A 479 9.39 1.65 17.78
CA TYR A 479 8.06 1.96 17.25
C TYR A 479 7.57 0.90 16.26
N LYS A 480 8.48 0.33 15.47
CA LYS A 480 8.18 -0.87 14.65
C LYS A 480 7.68 -2.02 15.50
N LYS A 481 8.41 -2.37 16.56
CA LYS A 481 8.04 -3.49 17.43
C LYS A 481 6.74 -3.24 18.21
N LEU A 482 6.47 -1.99 18.61
CA LEU A 482 5.19 -1.59 19.24
C LEU A 482 4.00 -1.79 18.31
N LEU A 483 4.20 -1.63 17.00
CA LEU A 483 3.22 -1.82 15.93
C LEU A 483 3.24 -3.22 15.29
N ASP A 484 3.93 -4.19 15.91
CA ASP A 484 4.05 -5.57 15.40
C ASP A 484 4.70 -5.66 14.00
N GLN A 485 5.57 -4.71 13.64
CA GLN A 485 6.33 -4.74 12.39
C GLN A 485 7.71 -5.38 12.57
N PRO A 486 8.20 -6.13 11.57
CA PRO A 486 9.53 -6.74 11.62
C PRO A 486 10.63 -5.69 11.55
N THR A 487 11.72 -5.94 12.26
CA THR A 487 12.96 -5.15 12.20
C THR A 487 13.87 -5.65 11.07
N VAL A 488 14.58 -4.74 10.43
CA VAL A 488 15.51 -5.02 9.32
C VAL A 488 16.90 -4.44 9.61
N LEU A 489 17.89 -4.72 8.75
CA LEU A 489 19.25 -4.22 8.91
C LEU A 489 19.33 -2.69 9.04
N GLU A 490 18.48 -1.94 8.32
CA GLU A 490 18.39 -0.48 8.44
C GLU A 490 18.03 -0.02 9.86
N ASP A 491 17.24 -0.81 10.60
CA ASP A 491 16.90 -0.50 11.99
C ASP A 491 18.10 -0.69 12.92
N LEU A 492 18.98 -1.66 12.60
CA LEU A 492 20.24 -1.82 13.33
C LEU A 492 21.21 -0.69 13.00
N LYS A 493 21.24 -0.18 11.76
CA LYS A 493 22.07 0.98 11.39
C LYS A 493 21.64 2.25 12.13
N ASP A 494 20.34 2.46 12.37
CA ASP A 494 19.82 3.57 13.19
C ASP A 494 20.30 3.48 14.66
N LEU A 495 20.40 2.26 15.20
CA LEU A 495 20.86 2.02 16.56
C LEU A 495 22.40 2.04 16.70
N SER A 496 23.10 1.27 15.86
CA SER A 496 24.55 1.06 15.85
C SER A 496 25.08 1.15 14.40
N PRO A 497 25.41 2.37 13.94
CA PRO A 497 25.83 2.61 12.55
C PRO A 497 27.06 1.80 12.13
N THR A 498 28.04 1.62 13.01
CA THR A 498 29.24 0.83 12.71
C THR A 498 28.96 -0.67 12.58
N GLU A 499 28.14 -1.26 13.47
CA GLU A 499 27.72 -2.66 13.34
C GLU A 499 26.92 -2.86 12.05
N GLY A 500 25.95 -1.98 11.77
CA GLY A 500 25.10 -2.08 10.59
C GLY A 500 25.87 -1.95 9.27
N ARG A 501 26.83 -1.01 9.17
CA ARG A 501 27.71 -0.88 7.98
C ARG A 501 28.63 -2.08 7.80
N SER A 502 29.09 -2.69 8.90
CA SER A 502 29.93 -3.88 8.83
C SER A 502 29.16 -5.08 8.25
N LEU A 503 27.90 -5.26 8.64
CA LEU A 503 27.04 -6.32 8.09
C LEU A 503 26.63 -6.03 6.64
N GLU A 504 26.39 -4.77 6.29
CA GLU A 504 26.18 -4.37 4.89
C GLU A 504 27.41 -4.66 4.03
N SER A 505 28.61 -4.42 4.55
CA SER A 505 29.85 -4.75 3.85
C SER A 505 30.00 -6.26 3.58
N LEU A 506 29.44 -7.13 4.43
CA LEU A 506 29.36 -8.58 4.15
C LEU A 506 28.44 -8.88 2.97
N MET A 507 27.34 -8.15 2.83
CA MET A 507 26.40 -8.29 1.72
C MET A 507 26.95 -7.79 0.40
N ASP A 508 27.69 -6.68 0.43
CA ASP A 508 28.23 -6.05 -0.78
C ASP A 508 29.53 -6.69 -1.27
N TYR A 509 30.10 -7.63 -0.49
CA TYR A 509 31.35 -8.30 -0.85
C TYR A 509 31.14 -9.35 -1.93
N ASP A 510 31.62 -9.08 -3.14
CA ASP A 510 31.37 -9.93 -4.32
C ASP A 510 32.56 -10.77 -4.80
N ASN A 511 33.71 -10.74 -4.13
CA ASN A 511 34.84 -11.60 -4.51
C ASN A 511 34.60 -13.07 -4.08
N ASP A 512 35.42 -13.98 -4.62
CA ASP A 512 35.30 -15.43 -4.40
C ASP A 512 36.06 -15.93 -3.15
N ASP A 513 36.83 -15.06 -2.49
CA ASP A 513 37.60 -15.29 -1.26
C ASP A 513 36.84 -14.90 0.02
N PHE A 514 35.50 -14.84 -0.03
CA PHE A 514 34.65 -14.42 1.09
C PHE A 514 34.95 -15.19 2.37
N GLU A 515 35.01 -16.52 2.29
CA GLU A 515 35.21 -17.41 3.43
C GLU A 515 36.60 -17.21 4.06
N ASP A 516 37.62 -16.99 3.24
CA ASP A 516 38.99 -16.76 3.69
C ASP A 516 39.15 -15.39 4.35
N VAL A 517 38.51 -14.35 3.78
CA VAL A 517 38.59 -12.97 4.26
C VAL A 517 37.84 -12.78 5.58
N PHE A 518 36.63 -13.32 5.71
CA PHE A 518 35.79 -13.09 6.88
C PHE A 518 35.94 -14.17 7.95
N SER A 519 36.12 -15.44 7.56
CA SER A 519 36.27 -16.56 8.50
C SER A 519 35.24 -16.57 9.63
N LEU A 520 33.98 -16.25 9.31
CA LEU A 520 32.88 -16.16 10.27
C LEU A 520 32.17 -17.49 10.45
N TYR A 521 31.58 -17.68 11.62
CA TYR A 521 30.69 -18.79 11.96
C TYR A 521 29.37 -18.23 12.46
N PHE A 522 28.33 -19.07 12.56
CA PHE A 522 27.02 -18.65 13.08
C PHE A 522 27.01 -18.48 14.62
N GLN A 523 27.96 -17.72 15.15
CA GLN A 523 28.13 -17.40 16.56
C GLN A 523 28.56 -15.95 16.73
N VAL A 524 28.19 -15.33 17.85
CA VAL A 524 28.55 -13.96 18.20
C VAL A 524 29.16 -13.90 19.59
N SER A 525 30.16 -13.03 19.76
CA SER A 525 30.76 -12.75 21.06
C SER A 525 30.02 -11.59 21.73
N ILE A 526 29.63 -11.79 22.99
CA ILE A 526 28.88 -10.82 23.79
C ILE A 526 29.69 -10.53 25.04
N ASP A 527 29.98 -9.25 25.28
CA ASP A 527 30.67 -8.84 26.49
C ASP A 527 29.68 -8.73 27.65
N ILE A 528 29.92 -9.53 28.69
CA ILE A 528 29.14 -9.58 29.91
C ILE A 528 30.09 -9.24 31.06
N PHE A 529 30.00 -8.03 31.62
CA PHE A 529 30.87 -7.53 32.70
C PHE A 529 32.37 -7.69 32.44
N GLY A 530 32.81 -7.44 31.19
CA GLY A 530 34.20 -7.58 30.78
C GLY A 530 34.65 -9.02 30.49
N THR A 531 33.73 -9.99 30.58
CA THR A 531 33.97 -11.38 30.14
C THR A 531 33.25 -11.60 28.82
N SER A 532 34.00 -11.98 27.78
CA SER A 532 33.42 -12.28 26.47
C SER A 532 32.81 -13.68 26.48
N LYS A 533 31.52 -13.78 26.19
CA LYS A 533 30.78 -15.04 26.06
C LYS A 533 30.33 -15.23 24.62
N THR A 534 30.72 -16.35 24.02
CA THR A 534 30.27 -16.74 22.69
C THR A 534 28.90 -17.39 22.76
N VAL A 535 28.00 -16.98 21.87
CA VAL A 535 26.66 -17.54 21.78
C VAL A 535 26.32 -17.85 20.32
N ASP A 536 25.84 -19.05 20.09
CA ASP A 536 25.38 -19.49 18.78
C ASP A 536 24.11 -18.75 18.35
N LEU A 537 24.05 -18.36 17.08
CA LEU A 537 22.88 -17.75 16.44
C LEU A 537 21.84 -18.78 16.02
N LYS A 538 22.26 -20.02 15.78
CA LYS A 538 21.42 -21.19 15.46
C LYS A 538 22.04 -22.47 16.02
N PRO A 539 21.30 -23.59 16.10
CA PRO A 539 21.86 -24.86 16.57
C PRO A 539 23.15 -25.23 15.82
N ASP A 540 24.17 -25.65 16.57
CA ASP A 540 25.50 -25.99 16.07
C ASP A 540 26.22 -24.83 15.33
N GLY A 541 25.89 -23.57 15.69
CA GLY A 541 26.36 -22.36 15.02
C GLY A 541 27.89 -22.23 14.97
N GLY A 542 28.59 -22.62 16.04
CA GLY A 542 30.06 -22.65 16.07
C GLY A 542 30.71 -23.68 15.13
N SER A 543 29.96 -24.64 14.59
CA SER A 543 30.45 -25.61 13.59
C SER A 543 30.05 -25.26 12.15
N LEU A 544 29.21 -24.23 11.96
CA LEU A 544 28.69 -23.82 10.66
C LEU A 544 29.39 -22.53 10.22
N SER A 545 30.17 -22.60 9.16
CA SER A 545 30.82 -21.43 8.56
C SER A 545 29.82 -20.58 7.79
N VAL A 546 30.01 -19.26 7.87
CA VAL A 546 29.28 -18.30 7.03
C VAL A 546 29.96 -18.29 5.66
N THR A 547 29.16 -18.54 4.63
CA THR A 547 29.56 -18.57 3.23
C THR A 547 28.84 -17.49 2.44
N LYS A 548 29.33 -17.17 1.24
CA LYS A 548 28.69 -16.19 0.35
C LYS A 548 27.21 -16.52 0.07
N SER A 549 26.85 -17.80 0.04
CA SER A 549 25.47 -18.25 -0.21
C SER A 549 24.54 -18.15 1.01
N ASN A 550 25.08 -18.21 2.25
CA ASN A 550 24.28 -18.19 3.47
C ASN A 550 24.43 -16.89 4.31
N ARG A 551 25.21 -15.91 3.82
CA ARG A 551 25.45 -14.62 4.51
C ARG A 551 24.18 -13.85 4.89
N GLN A 552 23.14 -13.91 4.05
CA GLN A 552 21.85 -13.25 4.36
C GLN A 552 21.22 -13.85 5.61
N GLU A 553 21.27 -15.18 5.77
CA GLU A 553 20.77 -15.88 6.96
C GLU A 553 21.55 -15.46 8.20
N TYR A 554 22.87 -15.34 8.11
CA TYR A 554 23.71 -14.87 9.22
C TYR A 554 23.31 -13.45 9.66
N ILE A 555 23.10 -12.54 8.72
CA ILE A 555 22.70 -11.16 9.00
C ILE A 555 21.31 -11.09 9.60
N ASP A 556 20.35 -11.82 9.03
CA ASP A 556 18.98 -11.87 9.55
C ASP A 556 18.96 -12.38 10.99
N LEU A 557 19.72 -13.45 11.30
CA LEU A 557 19.85 -13.98 12.65
C LEU A 557 20.59 -13.02 13.60
N TYR A 558 21.60 -12.30 13.12
CA TYR A 558 22.30 -11.29 13.92
C TYR A 558 21.38 -10.13 14.31
N VAL A 559 20.64 -9.59 13.33
CA VAL A 559 19.69 -8.50 13.53
C VAL A 559 18.55 -8.95 14.45
N ASP A 560 17.98 -10.13 14.20
CA ASP A 560 16.94 -10.71 15.05
C ASP A 560 17.43 -10.90 16.49
N ARG A 561 18.67 -11.37 16.66
CA ARG A 561 19.24 -11.51 18.00
C ARG A 561 19.33 -10.18 18.73
N LYS A 562 19.96 -9.18 18.12
CA LYS A 562 20.20 -7.87 18.75
C LYS A 562 18.92 -7.08 19.03
N LEU A 563 17.97 -7.11 18.10
CA LEU A 563 16.76 -6.28 18.18
C LEU A 563 15.54 -7.03 18.73
N ASN A 564 15.54 -8.36 18.78
CA ASN A 564 14.41 -9.17 19.25
C ASN A 564 14.79 -10.13 20.36
N THR A 565 15.58 -11.17 20.08
CA THR A 565 15.69 -12.31 21.02
C THR A 565 16.46 -11.98 22.29
N SER A 566 17.50 -11.12 22.24
CA SER A 566 18.30 -10.78 23.42
C SER A 566 17.58 -9.92 24.46
N ILE A 567 16.46 -9.31 24.06
CA ILE A 567 15.71 -8.32 24.85
C ILE A 567 14.22 -8.69 24.98
N ALA A 568 13.86 -9.92 24.62
CA ALA A 568 12.47 -10.33 24.43
C ALA A 568 11.62 -10.08 25.68
N ASP A 569 12.10 -10.49 26.85
CA ASP A 569 11.35 -10.35 28.11
C ASP A 569 11.19 -8.89 28.53
N GLN A 570 12.27 -8.11 28.44
CA GLN A 570 12.29 -6.68 28.76
C GLN A 570 11.34 -5.89 27.85
N PHE A 571 11.43 -6.15 26.53
CA PHE A 571 10.58 -5.48 25.56
C PHE A 571 9.13 -5.92 25.66
N ASN A 572 8.84 -7.20 25.88
CA ASN A 572 7.47 -7.69 26.04
C ASN A 572 6.80 -7.04 27.25
N ALA A 573 7.51 -6.90 28.37
CA ALA A 573 7.00 -6.19 29.55
C ALA A 573 6.74 -4.71 29.25
N PHE A 574 7.68 -4.03 28.61
CA PHE A 574 7.51 -2.64 28.15
C PHE A 574 6.29 -2.49 27.23
N LYS A 575 6.17 -3.36 26.22
CA LYS A 575 5.06 -3.36 25.25
C LYS A 575 3.72 -3.62 25.93
N GLU A 576 3.67 -4.56 26.88
CA GLU A 576 2.46 -4.83 27.67
C GLU A 576 2.06 -3.58 28.46
N GLY A 577 3.02 -2.90 29.10
CA GLY A 577 2.78 -1.65 29.81
C GLY A 577 2.25 -0.54 28.90
N PHE A 578 2.87 -0.36 27.73
CA PHE A 578 2.50 0.64 26.74
C PHE A 578 1.05 0.47 26.27
N HIS A 579 0.68 -0.74 25.84
CA HIS A 579 -0.67 -1.03 25.34
C HIS A 579 -1.74 -1.04 26.45
N LYS A 580 -1.35 -1.20 27.73
CA LYS A 580 -2.28 -1.02 28.86
C LYS A 580 -2.76 0.43 28.99
N ALA A 581 -1.86 1.38 28.80
CA ALA A 581 -2.20 2.80 28.86
C ALA A 581 -2.86 3.29 27.55
N VAL A 582 -2.31 2.91 26.39
CA VAL A 582 -2.82 3.30 25.06
C VAL A 582 -3.47 2.09 24.39
N ALA A 583 -4.69 1.75 24.81
CA ALA A 583 -5.46 0.67 24.19
C ALA A 583 -6.32 1.18 23.02
N SER A 584 -5.69 1.83 22.03
CA SER A 584 -6.40 2.42 20.88
C SER A 584 -6.18 1.62 19.60
N ARG A 585 -7.27 1.33 18.88
CA ARG A 585 -7.22 0.77 17.51
C ARG A 585 -6.51 1.70 16.51
N ILE A 586 -6.50 3.01 16.80
CA ILE A 586 -5.90 4.03 15.92
C ILE A 586 -4.38 3.88 15.84
N LEU A 587 -3.73 3.27 16.85
CA LEU A 587 -2.30 2.98 16.79
C LEU A 587 -1.92 2.19 15.53
N ARG A 588 -2.78 1.28 15.07
CA ARG A 588 -2.54 0.46 13.87
C ARG A 588 -2.57 1.26 12.56
N PHE A 589 -3.05 2.50 12.58
CA PHE A 589 -3.07 3.37 11.41
C PHE A 589 -1.72 4.05 11.19
N PHE A 590 -0.91 4.18 12.24
CA PHE A 590 0.40 4.82 12.16
C PHE A 590 1.43 3.93 11.49
N GLN A 591 2.32 4.57 10.75
CA GLN A 591 3.63 4.04 10.45
C GLN A 591 4.56 4.25 11.64
N PRO A 592 5.63 3.45 11.76
CA PRO A 592 6.60 3.58 12.83
C PRO A 592 7.16 5.00 12.97
N ILE A 593 7.47 5.64 11.84
CA ILE A 593 8.03 7.01 11.84
C ILE A 593 7.01 8.03 12.32
N GLU A 594 5.75 7.91 11.88
CA GLU A 594 4.67 8.80 12.31
C GLU A 594 4.37 8.64 13.81
N LEU A 595 4.41 7.40 14.33
CA LEU A 595 4.24 7.15 15.77
C LEU A 595 5.39 7.75 16.58
N MET A 596 6.63 7.64 16.07
CA MET A 596 7.80 8.25 16.68
C MET A 596 7.70 9.78 16.71
N GLU A 597 7.40 10.41 15.58
CA GLU A 597 7.24 11.86 15.48
C GLU A 597 6.10 12.38 16.35
N MET A 598 5.00 11.64 16.49
CA MET A 598 3.91 12.01 17.39
C MET A 598 4.32 11.93 18.87
N ALA A 599 5.10 10.92 19.25
CA ALA A 599 5.54 10.75 20.63
C ALA A 599 6.66 11.72 21.04
N VAL A 600 7.63 11.95 20.14
CA VAL A 600 8.88 12.69 20.43
C VAL A 600 8.83 14.13 19.91
N GLY A 601 7.91 14.42 19.00
CA GLY A 601 7.91 15.65 18.22
C GLY A 601 8.77 15.49 16.96
N ASN A 602 8.63 16.45 16.05
CA ASN A 602 9.44 16.54 14.84
C ASN A 602 10.36 17.78 14.94
N GLU A 603 11.67 17.58 14.75
CA GLU A 603 12.67 18.65 14.77
C GLU A 603 12.98 19.23 13.38
N GLN A 604 12.38 18.68 12.32
CA GLN A 604 12.45 19.24 10.97
C GLN A 604 11.47 20.41 10.83
N TYR A 605 11.87 21.56 11.35
CA TYR A 605 11.09 22.79 11.24
C TYR A 605 11.26 23.41 9.85
N ASP A 606 10.15 23.60 9.14
CA ASP A 606 10.09 24.54 8.02
C ASP A 606 10.00 25.95 8.60
N TRP A 607 11.18 26.55 8.83
CA TRP A 607 11.29 27.90 9.39
C TRP A 607 10.61 28.96 8.51
N TYR A 608 10.53 28.73 7.18
CA TYR A 608 9.87 29.65 6.27
C TYR A 608 8.34 29.59 6.42
N LEU A 609 7.79 28.37 6.50
CA LEU A 609 6.37 28.19 6.78
C LEU A 609 6.01 28.73 8.17
N PHE A 610 6.85 28.47 9.18
CA PHE A 610 6.66 28.99 10.53
C PHE A 610 6.62 30.53 10.54
N GLU A 611 7.57 31.19 9.87
CA GLU A 611 7.58 32.65 9.74
C GLU A 611 6.32 33.17 9.01
N LYS A 612 5.87 32.46 7.96
CA LYS A 612 4.69 32.84 7.16
C LYS A 612 3.38 32.73 7.94
N GLU A 613 3.21 31.67 8.73
CA GLU A 613 1.99 31.38 9.51
C GLU A 613 1.98 32.05 10.90
N THR A 614 3.09 32.68 11.31
CA THR A 614 3.16 33.37 12.60
C THR A 614 2.30 34.63 12.61
N VAL A 615 1.29 34.65 13.49
CA VAL A 615 0.46 35.83 13.77
C VAL A 615 0.98 36.55 15.00
N TYR A 616 1.48 37.77 14.81
CA TYR A 616 1.93 38.64 15.88
C TYR A 616 0.72 39.33 16.55
N LYS A 617 0.75 39.49 17.87
CA LYS A 617 -0.31 40.15 18.65
C LYS A 617 0.29 41.25 19.52
N GLY A 618 -0.49 42.30 19.80
CA GLY A 618 -0.05 43.44 20.60
C GLY A 618 0.90 44.34 19.82
N ASP A 619 2.01 44.73 20.44
CA ASP A 619 3.01 45.63 19.86
C ASP A 619 4.04 44.91 18.97
N TYR A 620 3.98 43.58 18.83
CA TYR A 620 4.92 42.82 18.01
C TYR A 620 4.49 42.78 16.54
N TRP A 621 5.47 42.84 15.63
CA TRP A 621 5.29 42.61 14.19
C TRP A 621 6.50 41.88 13.62
N ARG A 622 6.41 41.42 12.36
CA ARG A 622 7.44 40.61 11.68
C ARG A 622 8.87 41.18 11.70
N TYR A 623 9.01 42.49 11.81
CA TYR A 623 10.30 43.20 11.76
C TYR A 623 10.59 43.99 13.05
N HIS A 624 9.92 43.63 14.16
CA HIS A 624 10.19 44.23 15.46
C HIS A 624 11.60 43.86 15.96
#